data_AF-A0A0N4W5N8-F1
#
_entry.id   AF-A0A0N4W5N8-F1
#
_cell.length_a   1.000
_cell.length_b   1.000
_cell.length_c   1.000
_cell.angle_alpha   90.00
_cell.angle_beta   90.00
_cell.angle_gamma   90.00
#
_symmetry.space_group_name_H-M   'P 1'
#
loop_
_entity.id
_entity.type
_entity.pdbx_description
1 polymer ?
#
loop_
_entity_poly.entity_id
_entity_poly.type
_entity_poly.pdbx_seq_one_letter_code
_entity_poly.pdbx_strand_id
1 'polypeptide(L)'
;MLAAAVFCIWEEWTYFTSIYFFFISCSTIGLGDVTPAHPEYMIATFGVVMVGLSLVSVCIDVVKEKLELMYMALLKKMLQDYMEAVKNGDPNAAAGMMAGFQERAKFLMPLISKGQGARVMSRFREDCSAKGIEPPAVLVDLDPNTGMPAFANAAKEDFKEFIENAVERRADEEKKELMRYTQLLEKSEVSYEA
;
A
#
# COMPACT_ATOMS: atom_id res chain seq x y z
N MET A 1 29.13 -9.60 -6.04
CA MET A 1 30.57 -9.49 -6.38
C MET A 1 31.45 -10.03 -5.25
N LEU A 2 31.34 -9.53 -4.01
CA LEU A 2 32.13 -10.03 -2.87
C LEU A 2 31.95 -11.53 -2.61
N ALA A 3 30.70 -12.03 -2.54
CA ALA A 3 30.43 -13.46 -2.38
C ALA A 3 31.06 -14.31 -3.50
N ALA A 4 31.04 -13.81 -4.74
CA ALA A 4 31.64 -14.52 -5.86
C ALA A 4 33.17 -14.60 -5.75
N ALA A 5 33.83 -13.52 -5.32
CA ALA A 5 35.27 -13.52 -5.08
C ALA A 5 35.67 -14.49 -3.96
N VAL A 6 34.85 -14.60 -2.90
CA VAL A 6 35.05 -15.56 -1.81
C VAL A 6 35.00 -17.00 -2.32
N PHE A 7 33.99 -17.36 -3.10
CA PHE A 7 33.87 -18.72 -3.67
C PHE A 7 34.95 -19.04 -4.71
N CYS A 8 35.43 -18.06 -5.47
CA CYS A 8 36.59 -18.26 -6.36
C CYS A 8 37.87 -18.63 -5.60
N ILE A 9 38.02 -18.20 -4.34
CA ILE A 9 39.20 -18.49 -3.53
C ILE A 9 39.03 -19.81 -2.77
N TRP A 10 37.84 -20.08 -2.20
CA TRP A 10 37.61 -21.28 -1.39
C TRP A 10 37.37 -22.54 -2.21
N GLU A 11 36.66 -22.44 -3.33
CA GLU A 11 36.26 -23.59 -4.15
C GLU A 11 36.97 -23.60 -5.51
N GLU A 12 37.88 -22.66 -5.75
CA GLU A 12 38.59 -22.48 -7.03
C GLU A 12 37.64 -22.37 -8.24
N TRP A 13 36.41 -21.93 -8.00
CA TRP A 13 35.40 -21.77 -9.04
C TRP A 13 35.68 -20.57 -9.94
N THR A 14 35.21 -20.66 -11.18
CA THR A 14 35.19 -19.48 -12.05
C THR A 14 34.23 -18.43 -11.48
N TYR A 15 34.51 -17.15 -11.75
CA TYR A 15 33.68 -16.04 -11.29
C TYR A 15 32.20 -16.19 -11.66
N PHE A 16 31.92 -16.71 -12.87
CA PHE A 16 30.55 -16.96 -13.32
C PHE A 16 29.89 -18.12 -12.56
N THR A 17 30.60 -19.22 -12.31
CA THR A 17 30.11 -20.34 -11.49
C THR A 17 29.77 -19.86 -10.07
N SER A 18 30.63 -19.02 -9.48
CA SER A 18 30.44 -18.46 -8.14
C SER A 18 29.22 -17.53 -8.05
N ILE A 19 29.02 -16.66 -9.05
CA ILE A 19 27.80 -15.83 -9.13
C ILE A 19 26.57 -16.70 -9.30
N TYR A 20 26.65 -17.69 -10.20
CA TYR A 20 25.56 -18.60 -10.48
C TYR A 20 25.11 -19.32 -9.21
N PHE A 21 26.04 -19.98 -8.51
CA PHE A 21 25.78 -20.66 -7.24
C PHE A 21 25.16 -19.72 -6.20
N PHE A 22 25.72 -18.51 -6.02
CA PHE A 22 25.20 -17.56 -5.05
C PHE A 22 23.79 -17.06 -5.42
N PHE A 23 23.53 -16.78 -6.69
CA PHE A 23 22.23 -16.31 -7.16
C PHE A 23 21.14 -17.38 -7.02
N ILE A 24 21.40 -18.63 -7.47
CA ILE A 24 20.41 -19.72 -7.36
C ILE A 24 20.12 -20.09 -5.89
N SER A 25 21.12 -19.92 -5.02
CA SER A 25 20.98 -20.14 -3.58
C SER A 25 20.15 -19.02 -2.93
N CYS A 26 20.44 -17.75 -3.22
CA CYS A 26 19.68 -16.61 -2.67
C CYS A 26 18.25 -16.52 -3.22
N SER A 27 18.04 -16.90 -4.48
CA SER A 27 16.70 -17.00 -5.09
C SER A 27 15.93 -18.22 -4.64
N THR A 28 16.52 -19.08 -3.80
CA THR A 28 15.92 -20.30 -3.26
C THR A 28 15.51 -21.33 -4.33
N ILE A 29 16.05 -21.22 -5.55
CA ILE A 29 15.86 -22.21 -6.62
C ILE A 29 16.63 -23.49 -6.27
N GLY A 30 17.89 -23.35 -5.84
CA GLY A 30 18.68 -24.45 -5.27
C GLY A 30 18.83 -25.68 -6.16
N LEU A 31 19.22 -25.51 -7.43
CA LEU A 31 19.32 -26.60 -8.41
C LEU A 31 20.24 -27.77 -7.99
N GLY A 32 21.27 -27.50 -7.18
CA GLY A 32 22.16 -28.52 -6.63
C GLY A 32 23.16 -29.10 -7.64
N ASP A 33 23.23 -28.56 -8.85
CA ASP A 33 24.19 -28.90 -9.90
C ASP A 33 25.61 -28.40 -9.60
N VAL A 34 25.72 -27.31 -8.84
CA VAL A 34 26.97 -26.78 -8.29
C VAL A 34 26.87 -26.82 -6.77
N THR A 35 27.81 -27.52 -6.13
CA THR A 35 27.87 -27.65 -4.66
C THR A 35 29.30 -27.54 -4.16
N PRO A 36 29.54 -26.93 -2.98
CA PRO A 36 30.87 -26.86 -2.38
C PRO A 36 31.48 -28.25 -2.23
N ALA A 37 32.69 -28.45 -2.72
CA ALA A 37 33.38 -29.74 -2.68
C ALA A 37 34.22 -29.90 -1.42
N HIS A 38 34.63 -28.78 -0.80
CA HIS A 38 35.53 -28.74 0.35
C HIS A 38 34.73 -28.68 1.66
N PRO A 39 34.68 -29.77 2.45
CA PRO A 39 33.89 -29.82 3.68
C PRO A 39 34.29 -28.75 4.71
N GLU A 40 35.56 -28.34 4.72
CA GLU A 40 36.10 -27.30 5.59
C GLU A 40 35.47 -25.91 5.36
N TYR A 41 35.02 -25.60 4.13
CA TYR A 41 34.41 -24.32 3.78
C TYR A 41 32.89 -24.40 3.64
N MET A 42 32.29 -25.58 3.84
CA MET A 42 30.85 -25.79 3.69
C MET A 42 30.06 -24.91 4.67
N ILE A 43 30.44 -24.88 5.94
CA ILE A 43 29.78 -24.04 6.96
C ILE A 43 29.95 -22.55 6.63
N ALA A 44 31.13 -22.14 6.17
CA ALA A 44 31.41 -20.76 5.77
C ALA A 44 30.57 -20.36 4.55
N THR A 45 30.38 -21.26 3.60
CA THR A 45 29.52 -21.09 2.43
C THR A 45 28.07 -20.83 2.81
N PHE A 46 27.52 -21.63 3.74
CA PHE A 46 26.20 -21.36 4.30
C PHE A 46 26.12 -19.98 4.95
N GLY A 47 27.14 -19.59 5.71
CA GLY A 47 27.22 -18.25 6.29
C GLY A 47 27.14 -17.13 5.26
N VAL A 48 27.87 -17.23 4.15
CA VAL A 48 27.84 -16.25 3.06
C VAL A 48 26.45 -16.18 2.41
N VAL A 49 25.79 -17.32 2.19
CA VAL A 49 24.42 -17.37 1.64
C VAL A 49 23.41 -16.75 2.61
N MET A 50 23.52 -17.01 3.92
CA MET A 50 22.66 -16.40 4.94
C MET A 50 22.79 -14.88 4.96
N VAL A 51 24.01 -14.35 4.86
CA VAL A 51 24.24 -12.91 4.70
C VAL A 51 23.59 -12.39 3.41
N GLY A 52 23.71 -13.13 2.31
CA GLY A 52 23.02 -12.81 1.05
C GLY A 52 21.50 -12.72 1.20
N LEU A 53 20.87 -13.70 1.85
CA LEU A 53 19.43 -13.72 2.12
C LEU A 53 19.00 -12.55 3.02
N SER A 54 19.81 -12.19 4.02
CA SER A 54 19.53 -11.03 4.88
C SER A 54 19.51 -9.72 4.09
N LEU A 55 20.45 -9.54 3.15
CA LEU A 55 20.47 -8.37 2.26
C LEU A 55 19.25 -8.36 1.34
N VAL A 56 18.88 -9.50 0.76
CA VAL A 56 17.67 -9.62 -0.07
C VAL A 56 16.42 -9.24 0.73
N SER A 57 16.30 -9.69 1.99
CA SER A 57 15.18 -9.31 2.86
C SER A 57 15.11 -7.80 3.08
N VAL A 58 16.23 -7.15 3.40
CA VAL A 58 16.29 -5.69 3.57
C VAL A 58 15.92 -4.97 2.26
N CYS A 59 16.41 -5.45 1.12
CA CYS A 59 16.04 -4.88 -0.19
C CYS A 59 14.53 -4.97 -0.44
N ILE A 60 13.90 -6.10 -0.11
CA ILE A 60 12.46 -6.28 -0.23
C ILE A 60 11.72 -5.28 0.66
N ASP A 61 12.17 -5.06 1.90
CA ASP A 61 11.53 -4.12 2.82
C ASP A 61 11.67 -2.66 2.37
N VAL A 62 12.82 -2.29 1.80
CA VAL A 62 13.00 -0.97 1.17
C VAL A 62 12.04 -0.80 -0.01
N VAL A 63 11.89 -1.81 -0.87
CA VAL A 63 10.95 -1.75 -2.01
C VAL A 63 9.52 -1.59 -1.51
N LYS A 64 9.12 -2.34 -0.48
CA LYS A 64 7.81 -2.20 0.17
C LYS A 64 7.57 -0.78 0.68
N GLU A 65 8.54 -0.19 1.35
CA GLU A 65 8.44 1.20 1.85
C GLU A 65 8.30 2.21 0.72
N LYS A 66 9.07 2.05 -0.37
CA LYS A 66 8.96 2.93 -1.55
C LYS A 66 7.61 2.79 -2.25
N LEU A 67 7.05 1.58 -2.33
CA LEU A 67 5.71 1.36 -2.88
C LEU A 67 4.64 2.11 -2.09
N GLU A 68 4.71 2.06 -0.75
CA GLU A 68 3.78 2.79 0.12
C GLU A 68 3.89 4.30 -0.05
N LEU A 69 5.11 4.84 -0.11
CA LEU A 69 5.34 6.27 -0.34
C LEU A 69 4.82 6.71 -1.70
N MET A 70 5.03 5.90 -2.74
CA MET A 70 4.52 6.18 -4.07
C MET A 70 2.98 6.15 -4.11
N TYR A 71 2.35 5.22 -3.40
CA TYR A 71 0.90 5.17 -3.27
C TYR A 71 0.36 6.40 -2.52
N MET A 72 0.99 6.80 -1.41
CA MET A 72 0.65 8.03 -0.68
C MET A 72 0.79 9.27 -1.57
N ALA A 73 1.86 9.36 -2.36
CA ALA A 73 2.08 10.47 -3.29
C ALA A 73 1.00 10.53 -4.38
N LEU A 74 0.57 9.37 -4.89
CA LEU A 74 -0.54 9.27 -5.84
C LEU A 74 -1.83 9.85 -5.24
N LEU A 75 -2.21 9.39 -4.04
CA LEU A 75 -3.42 9.85 -3.36
C LEU A 75 -3.40 11.33 -3.05
N LYS A 76 -2.26 11.86 -2.58
CA LYS A 76 -2.08 13.29 -2.35
C LYS A 76 -2.24 14.10 -3.63
N LYS A 77 -1.63 13.66 -4.73
CA LYS A 77 -1.75 14.34 -6.03
C LYS A 77 -3.21 14.38 -6.50
N MET A 78 -3.91 13.26 -6.37
CA MET A 78 -5.33 13.22 -6.72
C MET A 78 -6.23 14.07 -5.84
N LEU A 79 -5.94 14.12 -4.54
CA LEU A 79 -6.66 15.00 -3.63
C LEU A 79 -6.42 16.47 -4.00
N GLN A 80 -5.19 16.83 -4.38
CA GLN A 80 -4.89 18.18 -4.86
C GLN A 80 -5.65 18.50 -6.14
N ASP A 81 -5.62 17.60 -7.13
CA ASP A 81 -6.37 17.74 -8.39
C ASP A 81 -7.89 17.90 -8.10
N TYR A 82 -8.42 17.13 -7.15
CA TYR A 82 -9.81 17.24 -6.68
C TYR A 82 -10.11 18.59 -6.02
N MET A 83 -9.28 19.03 -5.07
CA MET A 83 -9.50 20.29 -4.34
C MET A 83 -9.45 21.51 -5.29
N GLU A 84 -8.59 21.46 -6.30
CA GLU A 84 -8.53 22.48 -7.34
C GLU A 84 -9.79 22.47 -8.22
N ALA A 85 -10.25 21.30 -8.65
CA ALA A 85 -11.49 21.16 -9.40
C ALA A 85 -12.73 21.64 -8.62
N VAL A 86 -12.81 21.33 -7.32
CA VAL A 86 -13.87 21.83 -6.42
C VAL A 86 -13.81 23.35 -6.30
N LYS A 87 -12.62 23.93 -6.12
CA LYS A 87 -12.44 25.39 -6.06
C LYS A 87 -12.90 26.08 -7.36
N ASN A 88 -12.70 25.43 -8.49
CA ASN A 88 -13.13 25.92 -9.80
C ASN A 88 -14.61 25.64 -10.10
N GLY A 89 -15.34 24.98 -9.19
CA GLY A 89 -16.77 24.71 -9.31
C GLY A 89 -17.12 23.56 -10.26
N ASP A 90 -16.18 22.64 -10.53
CA ASP A 90 -16.44 21.49 -11.40
C ASP A 90 -17.34 20.45 -10.68
N PRO A 91 -18.58 20.20 -11.17
CA PRO A 91 -19.47 19.21 -10.57
C PRO A 91 -18.95 17.76 -10.72
N ASN A 92 -18.01 17.49 -11.62
CA ASN A 92 -17.45 16.16 -11.88
C ASN A 92 -16.08 15.94 -11.22
N ALA A 93 -15.65 16.82 -10.29
CA ALA A 93 -14.34 16.74 -9.63
C ALA A 93 -14.03 15.34 -9.04
N ALA A 94 -15.01 14.71 -8.37
CA ALA A 94 -14.85 13.38 -7.79
C ALA A 94 -14.67 12.29 -8.87
N ALA A 95 -15.40 12.38 -9.98
CA ALA A 95 -15.28 11.44 -11.10
C ALA A 95 -13.93 11.56 -11.82
N GLY A 96 -13.44 12.79 -12.02
CA GLY A 96 -12.10 13.04 -12.58
C GLY A 96 -10.99 12.47 -11.69
N MET A 97 -11.13 12.61 -10.37
CA MET A 97 -10.21 12.03 -9.39
C MET A 97 -10.18 10.50 -9.47
N MET A 98 -11.33 9.83 -9.52
CA MET A 98 -11.40 8.37 -9.66
C MET A 98 -10.79 7.87 -10.97
N ALA A 99 -11.02 8.59 -12.08
CA ALA A 99 -10.40 8.26 -13.36
C ALA A 99 -8.87 8.35 -13.30
N GLY A 100 -8.34 9.42 -12.69
CA GLY A 100 -6.91 9.60 -12.47
C GLY A 100 -6.30 8.53 -11.56
N PHE A 101 -7.08 8.03 -10.59
CA PHE A 101 -6.66 6.92 -9.72
C PHE A 101 -6.45 5.67 -10.53
N GLN A 102 -7.46 5.24 -11.29
CA GLN A 102 -7.39 3.98 -12.01
C GLN A 102 -6.25 3.95 -13.02
N GLU A 103 -6.02 5.05 -13.73
CA GLU A 103 -4.94 5.14 -14.71
C GLU A 103 -3.55 5.01 -14.06
N ARG A 104 -3.33 5.70 -12.94
CA ARG A 104 -2.03 5.75 -12.26
C ARG A 104 -1.80 4.57 -11.32
N ALA A 105 -2.85 4.07 -10.69
CA ALA A 105 -2.79 3.00 -9.71
C ALA A 105 -2.80 1.61 -10.35
N LYS A 106 -3.19 1.45 -11.63
CA LYS A 106 -3.16 0.15 -12.33
C LYS A 106 -1.83 -0.60 -12.20
N PHE A 107 -0.71 0.12 -12.21
CA PHE A 107 0.62 -0.47 -12.06
C PHE A 107 1.01 -0.74 -10.60
N LEU A 108 0.35 -0.08 -9.65
CA LEU A 108 0.63 -0.19 -8.21
C LEU A 108 -0.25 -1.22 -7.52
N MET A 109 -1.50 -1.36 -7.96
CA MET A 109 -2.49 -2.30 -7.42
C MET A 109 -1.96 -3.74 -7.24
N PRO A 110 -1.26 -4.36 -8.21
CA PRO A 110 -0.74 -5.72 -8.02
C PRO A 110 0.43 -5.83 -7.05
N LEU A 111 1.08 -4.71 -6.73
CA LEU A 111 2.29 -4.67 -5.89
C LEU A 111 2.00 -4.28 -4.43
N ILE A 112 0.81 -3.73 -4.16
CA ILE A 112 0.39 -3.30 -2.82
C ILE A 112 -0.36 -4.45 -2.15
N SER A 113 0.14 -4.94 -1.02
CA SER A 113 -0.61 -5.92 -0.22
C SER A 113 -1.79 -5.25 0.51
N LYS A 114 -2.82 -6.02 0.85
CA LYS A 114 -4.01 -5.54 1.58
C LYS A 114 -3.66 -4.74 2.84
N GLY A 115 -2.73 -5.27 3.64
CA GLY A 115 -2.30 -4.61 4.89
C GLY A 115 -1.56 -3.30 4.63
N GLN A 116 -0.79 -3.20 3.55
CA GLN A 116 -0.08 -1.99 3.19
C GLN A 116 -1.02 -0.92 2.63
N GLY A 117 -1.96 -1.32 1.76
CA GLY A 117 -2.99 -0.42 1.24
C GLY A 117 -3.80 0.23 2.37
N ALA A 118 -4.31 -0.58 3.30
CA ALA A 118 -5.04 -0.11 4.48
C ALA A 118 -4.20 0.84 5.35
N ARG A 119 -2.90 0.54 5.55
CA ARG A 119 -1.98 1.39 6.32
C ARG A 119 -1.74 2.75 5.64
N VAL A 120 -1.62 2.78 4.32
CA VAL A 120 -1.46 4.05 3.60
C VAL A 120 -2.76 4.84 3.63
N MET A 121 -3.92 4.18 3.51
CA MET A 121 -5.23 4.83 3.65
C MET A 121 -5.44 5.46 5.02
N SER A 122 -5.07 4.77 6.11
CA SER A 122 -5.22 5.32 7.46
C SER A 122 -4.33 6.56 7.65
N ARG A 123 -3.06 6.49 7.21
CA ARG A 123 -2.14 7.65 7.22
C ARG A 123 -2.64 8.78 6.35
N PHE A 124 -3.22 8.48 5.18
CA PHE A 124 -3.81 9.49 4.30
C PHE A 124 -4.98 10.21 4.96
N ARG A 125 -5.86 9.47 5.66
CA ARG A 125 -6.97 10.06 6.42
C ARG A 125 -6.48 10.97 7.54
N GLU A 126 -5.46 10.54 8.28
CA GLU A 126 -4.82 11.32 9.33
C GLU A 126 -4.19 12.61 8.77
N ASP A 127 -3.45 12.52 7.66
CA ASP A 127 -2.85 13.67 6.97
C ASP A 127 -3.91 14.69 6.48
N CYS A 128 -5.08 14.20 6.01
CA CYS A 128 -6.19 15.06 5.60
C CYS A 128 -6.85 15.74 6.81
N SER A 129 -7.10 14.98 7.88
CA SER A 129 -7.70 15.50 9.12
C SER A 129 -6.81 16.55 9.78
N ALA A 130 -5.49 16.33 9.84
CA ALA A 130 -4.52 17.28 10.37
C ALA A 130 -4.48 18.61 9.58
N LYS A 131 -4.86 18.57 8.29
CA LYS A 131 -4.95 19.75 7.43
C LYS A 131 -6.34 20.39 7.42
N GLY A 132 -7.31 19.82 8.14
CA GLY A 132 -8.71 20.25 8.10
C GLY A 132 -9.36 20.07 6.72
N ILE A 133 -8.83 19.16 5.89
CA ILE A 133 -9.36 18.85 4.56
C ILE A 133 -10.25 17.62 4.70
N GLU A 134 -11.52 17.74 4.32
CA GLU A 134 -12.39 16.58 4.20
C GLU A 134 -12.19 15.91 2.83
N PRO A 135 -11.63 14.69 2.78
CA PRO A 135 -11.51 13.97 1.53
C PRO A 135 -12.89 13.51 1.02
N PRO A 136 -13.04 13.28 -0.30
CA PRO A 136 -14.27 12.71 -0.86
C PRO A 136 -14.63 11.38 -0.21
N ALA A 137 -15.92 11.17 0.08
CA ALA A 137 -16.44 9.94 0.69
C ALA A 137 -16.01 8.68 -0.08
N VAL A 138 -16.01 8.75 -1.41
CA VAL A 138 -15.61 7.65 -2.31
C VAL A 138 -14.14 7.24 -2.16
N LEU A 139 -13.27 8.15 -1.72
CA LEU A 139 -11.83 7.87 -1.50
C LEU A 139 -11.58 7.18 -0.16
N VAL A 140 -12.44 7.41 0.83
CA VAL A 140 -12.32 6.82 2.18
C VAL A 140 -13.17 5.58 2.36
N ASP A 141 -14.07 5.29 1.42
CA ASP A 141 -14.83 4.06 1.36
C ASP A 141 -13.95 2.92 0.85
N LEU A 142 -13.49 2.07 1.77
CA LEU A 142 -12.56 0.98 1.48
C LEU A 142 -13.30 -0.35 1.33
N ASP A 143 -12.96 -1.11 0.31
CA ASP A 143 -13.41 -2.50 0.19
C ASP A 143 -12.74 -3.34 1.31
N PRO A 144 -13.53 -4.02 2.17
CA PRO A 144 -13.02 -4.85 3.27
C PRO A 144 -12.03 -5.94 2.82
N ASN A 145 -12.18 -6.42 1.59
CA ASN A 145 -11.37 -7.49 1.04
C ASN A 145 -10.05 -6.98 0.47
N THR A 146 -9.98 -5.74 0.00
CA THR A 146 -8.76 -5.24 -0.68
C THR A 146 -8.00 -4.19 0.12
N GLY A 147 -8.67 -3.49 1.05
CA GLY A 147 -8.10 -2.35 1.78
C GLY A 147 -7.84 -1.13 0.89
N MET A 148 -8.37 -1.15 -0.34
CA MET A 148 -8.30 -0.06 -1.32
C MET A 148 -9.67 0.60 -1.47
N PRO A 149 -9.76 1.81 -2.06
CA PRO A 149 -11.04 2.44 -2.35
C PRO A 149 -11.95 1.51 -3.16
N ALA A 150 -13.23 1.46 -2.82
CA ALA A 150 -14.20 0.52 -3.42
C ALA A 150 -14.27 0.64 -4.96
N PHE A 151 -14.04 1.84 -5.49
CA PHE A 151 -14.02 2.11 -6.92
C PHE A 151 -12.73 1.68 -7.64
N ALA A 152 -11.70 1.20 -6.93
CA ALA A 152 -10.38 0.90 -7.50
C ALA A 152 -10.45 0.00 -8.74
N ASN A 153 -11.41 -0.95 -8.76
CA ASN A 153 -11.63 -1.89 -9.86
C ASN A 153 -12.93 -1.66 -10.64
N ALA A 154 -13.67 -0.57 -10.39
CA ALA A 154 -14.97 -0.30 -11.03
C ALA A 154 -14.84 0.07 -12.51
N ALA A 155 -15.91 -0.08 -13.31
CA ALA A 155 -15.92 0.51 -14.64
C ALA A 155 -16.10 2.03 -14.54
N LYS A 156 -15.60 2.78 -15.54
CA LYS A 156 -15.75 4.25 -15.56
C LYS A 156 -17.21 4.70 -15.59
N GLU A 157 -18.09 3.85 -16.12
CA GLU A 157 -19.54 4.11 -16.23
C GLU A 157 -20.20 4.13 -14.85
N ASP A 158 -19.70 3.32 -13.90
CA ASP A 158 -20.28 3.15 -12.57
C ASP A 158 -19.83 4.25 -11.58
N PHE A 159 -18.89 5.09 -11.97
CA PHE A 159 -18.30 6.12 -11.08
C PHE A 159 -19.35 7.03 -10.43
N LYS A 160 -20.38 7.43 -11.18
CA LYS A 160 -21.44 8.26 -10.62
C LYS A 160 -22.19 7.55 -9.51
N GLU A 161 -22.50 6.27 -9.70
CA GLU A 161 -23.16 5.44 -8.70
C GLU A 161 -22.31 5.29 -7.44
N PHE A 162 -21.00 5.07 -7.58
CA PHE A 162 -20.09 5.04 -6.42
C PHE A 162 -20.04 6.37 -5.65
N ILE A 163 -20.05 7.50 -6.35
CA ILE A 163 -20.10 8.82 -5.70
C ILE A 163 -21.42 8.99 -4.95
N GLU A 164 -22.55 8.75 -5.61
CA GLU A 164 -23.88 8.89 -5.03
C GLU A 164 -24.05 8.00 -3.80
N ASN A 165 -23.71 6.71 -3.91
CA ASN A 165 -23.77 5.76 -2.81
C ASN A 165 -22.83 6.12 -1.65
N ALA A 166 -21.66 6.71 -1.92
CA ALA A 166 -20.74 7.14 -0.87
C ALA A 166 -21.24 8.42 -0.17
N VAL A 167 -21.86 9.36 -0.90
CA VAL A 167 -22.48 10.57 -0.35
C VAL A 167 -23.70 10.22 0.49
N GLU A 168 -24.56 9.33 0.00
CA GLU A 168 -25.78 8.89 0.70
C GLU A 168 -25.43 8.16 2.01
N ARG A 169 -24.48 7.22 1.98
CA ARG A 169 -24.00 6.54 3.20
C ARG A 169 -23.46 7.52 4.23
N ARG A 170 -22.71 8.53 3.80
CA ARG A 170 -22.17 9.56 4.70
C ARG A 170 -23.28 10.43 5.31
N ALA A 171 -24.27 10.83 4.51
CA ALA A 171 -25.42 11.58 4.99
C ALA A 171 -26.27 10.78 6.00
N ASP A 172 -26.45 9.48 5.77
CA ASP A 172 -27.13 8.58 6.70
C ASP A 172 -26.37 8.40 8.01
N GLU A 173 -25.04 8.32 7.98
CA GLU A 173 -24.18 8.28 9.17
C GLU A 173 -24.30 9.57 9.98
N GLU A 174 -24.19 10.73 9.35
CA GLU A 174 -24.36 12.04 9.99
C GLU A 174 -25.75 12.19 10.62
N LYS A 175 -26.79 11.75 9.91
CA LYS A 175 -28.18 11.77 10.41
C LYS A 175 -28.37 10.88 11.64
N LYS A 176 -27.76 9.68 11.65
CA LYS A 176 -27.79 8.77 12.81
C LYS A 176 -27.06 9.37 14.01
N GLU A 177 -25.90 10.00 13.80
CA GLU A 177 -25.19 10.70 14.87
C GLU A 177 -26.00 11.85 15.44
N LEU A 178 -26.60 12.68 14.58
CA LEU A 178 -27.44 13.80 15.02
C LEU A 178 -28.64 13.31 15.85
N MET A 179 -29.35 12.27 15.39
CA MET A 179 -30.45 11.67 16.16
C MET A 179 -29.97 11.16 17.53
N ARG A 180 -28.79 10.55 17.59
CA ARG A 180 -28.21 10.06 18.84
C ARG A 180 -27.88 11.20 19.80
N TYR A 181 -27.30 12.30 19.32
CA TYR A 181 -27.05 13.48 20.14
C TYR A 181 -28.34 14.12 20.64
N THR A 182 -29.35 14.25 19.79
CA THR A 182 -30.68 14.77 20.19
C THR A 182 -31.30 13.90 21.29
N GLN A 183 -31.25 12.56 21.15
CA GLN A 183 -31.73 11.63 22.18
C GLN A 183 -30.98 11.75 23.51
N LEU A 184 -29.68 12.05 23.49
CA LEU A 184 -28.88 12.26 24.70
C LEU A 184 -29.24 13.59 25.38
N LEU A 185 -29.48 14.65 24.61
CA LEU A 185 -29.90 15.96 25.13
C LEU A 185 -31.28 15.87 25.80
N GLU A 186 -32.27 15.26 25.14
CA GLU A 186 -33.60 15.03 25.72
C GLU A 186 -33.51 14.25 27.04
N LYS A 187 -32.66 13.22 27.09
CA LYS A 187 -32.46 12.43 28.32
C LYS A 187 -31.74 13.20 29.42
N SER A 188 -30.90 14.18 29.07
CA SER A 188 -30.22 15.04 30.03
C SER A 188 -31.11 16.15 30.59
N GLU A 189 -31.97 16.76 29.78
CA GLU A 189 -32.94 17.78 30.21
C GLU A 189 -33.95 17.20 31.21
N VAL A 190 -34.46 15.98 30.94
CA VAL A 190 -35.37 15.26 31.85
C VAL A 190 -34.73 14.94 33.21
N SER A 191 -33.39 14.94 33.31
CA SER A 191 -32.66 14.69 34.56
C SER A 191 -32.40 15.94 35.41
N TYR A 192 -32.56 17.16 34.86
CA TYR A 192 -32.40 18.42 35.61
C TYR A 192 -33.73 19.01 36.09
N GLU A 193 -34.86 18.53 35.57
CA GLU A 193 -36.22 18.93 35.99
C GLU A 193 -36.84 18.00 37.06
N ALA A 194 -36.11 16.98 37.52
CA ALA A 194 -36.51 16.03 38.58
C ALA A 194 -35.69 16.24 39.86
#